data_AF-A0A2W1LI70-F1
#
_entry.id   AF-A0A2W1LI70-F1
#
_cell.length_a   1.000
_cell.length_b   1.000
_cell.length_c   1.000
_cell.angle_alpha   90.00
_cell.angle_beta   90.00
_cell.angle_gamma   90.00
#
_symmetry.space_group_name_H-M   'P 1'
#
loop_
_entity.id
_entity.type
_entity.pdbx_description
1 polymer ?
#
loop_
_entity_poly.entity_id
_entity_poly.type
_entity_poly.pdbx_seq_one_letter_code
_entity_poly.pdbx_strand_id
1 'polypeptide(L)'
;MCGATGQAVLRRPYRIQESELIGLKTPVGDWLTVPAEVELGIRSSGDADYIFLFNYSAKSAAIRAKKAMKELLTGKLIDNDAEIPPYGVMIIELNK
;
A
#
# COMPACT_ATOMS: atom_id res chain seq x y z
N MET A 1 31.43 -34.88 24.44
CA MET A 1 30.66 -35.60 23.40
C MET A 1 29.19 -35.31 23.70
N CYS A 2 28.67 -34.15 23.31
CA CYS A 2 28.00 -33.85 22.03
C CYS A 2 26.76 -34.71 21.76
N GLY A 3 25.60 -34.06 21.63
CA GLY A 3 24.32 -34.67 21.21
C GLY A 3 23.11 -33.81 21.58
N ALA A 4 22.90 -32.69 20.87
CA ALA A 4 21.67 -31.90 20.94
C ALA A 4 20.81 -32.15 19.69
N THR A 5 19.52 -32.45 19.88
CA THR A 5 18.44 -32.28 18.88
C THR A 5 17.10 -32.43 19.63
N GLY A 6 16.28 -31.40 19.84
CA GLY A 6 15.53 -30.62 18.83
C GLY A 6 14.37 -31.49 18.32
N GLN A 7 13.10 -31.25 18.66
CA GLN A 7 12.29 -30.22 18.00
C GLN A 7 10.97 -29.98 18.78
N ALA A 8 10.80 -28.80 19.36
CA ALA A 8 9.47 -28.30 19.70
C ALA A 8 8.85 -27.74 18.41
N VAL A 9 7.86 -28.44 17.86
CA VAL A 9 7.07 -27.94 16.74
C VAL A 9 6.12 -26.86 17.27
N LEU A 10 6.58 -25.61 17.29
CA LEU A 10 5.70 -24.45 17.44
C LEU A 10 4.87 -24.31 16.15
N ARG A 11 3.73 -25.02 16.11
CA ARG A 11 2.69 -24.77 15.11
C ARG A 11 2.18 -23.36 15.36
N ARG A 12 2.63 -22.38 14.57
CA ARG A 12 2.16 -20.99 14.66
C ARG A 12 0.69 -20.90 14.23
N PRO A 13 -0.28 -20.61 15.11
CA PRO A 13 -1.64 -20.36 14.70
C PRO A 13 -1.97 -18.91 15.02
N TYR A 14 -1.64 -17.97 14.14
CA TYR A 14 -2.33 -16.67 14.11
C TYR A 14 -1.94 -15.91 12.84
N ARG A 15 -2.81 -15.98 11.84
CA ARG A 15 -2.92 -14.92 10.83
C ARG A 15 -4.24 -14.24 11.14
N ILE A 16 -4.22 -13.31 12.09
CA ILE A 16 -5.38 -12.47 12.32
C ILE A 16 -5.29 -11.28 11.39
N GLN A 17 -6.39 -11.03 10.70
CA GLN A 17 -6.67 -9.76 10.07
C GLN A 17 -7.16 -8.84 11.21
N GLU A 18 -6.20 -8.32 11.99
CA GLU A 18 -6.42 -7.61 13.28
C GLU A 18 -7.25 -6.34 13.10
N SER A 19 -7.29 -5.81 11.88
CA SER A 19 -7.98 -4.58 11.50
C SER A 19 -9.46 -4.55 11.86
N GLU A 20 -10.16 -5.68 11.79
CA GLU A 20 -11.61 -5.71 12.04
C GLU A 20 -11.95 -5.74 13.54
N LEU A 21 -11.05 -6.27 14.38
CA LEU A 21 -11.22 -6.34 15.83
C LEU A 21 -11.01 -4.98 16.52
N ILE A 22 -10.20 -4.10 15.91
CA ILE A 22 -9.88 -2.76 16.44
C ILE A 22 -10.40 -1.63 15.54
N GLY A 23 -11.19 -1.95 14.51
CA GLY A 23 -11.82 -0.97 13.62
C GLY A 23 -10.82 -0.17 12.74
N LEU A 24 -9.61 -0.70 12.54
CA LEU A 24 -8.58 -0.09 11.72
C LEU A 24 -8.98 -0.18 10.24
N LYS A 25 -9.41 0.94 9.68
CA LYS A 25 -9.70 1.07 8.25
C LYS A 25 -8.41 1.37 7.49
N THR A 26 -8.39 0.98 6.21
CA THR A 26 -7.33 1.47 5.32
C THR A 26 -7.37 3.00 5.26
N PRO A 27 -6.24 3.69 5.50
CA PRO A 27 -6.20 5.14 5.56
C PRO A 27 -6.43 5.80 4.20
N VAL A 28 -6.46 5.04 3.11
CA VAL A 28 -6.68 5.56 1.74
C VAL A 28 -7.98 5.07 1.11
N GLY A 29 -8.79 4.30 1.84
CA GLY A 29 -9.92 3.57 1.26
C GLY A 29 -10.97 4.46 0.58
N ASP A 30 -11.12 5.71 1.00
CA ASP A 30 -12.06 6.66 0.41
C ASP A 30 -11.55 7.30 -0.89
N TRP A 31 -10.25 7.17 -1.18
CA TRP A 31 -9.59 7.79 -2.32
C TRP A 31 -9.09 6.77 -3.34
N LEU A 32 -8.55 5.64 -2.88
CA LEU A 32 -7.86 4.66 -3.71
C LEU A 32 -8.27 3.22 -3.40
N THR A 33 -8.28 2.42 -4.44
CA THR A 33 -8.21 0.95 -4.33
C THR A 33 -6.86 0.53 -4.90
N VAL A 34 -6.07 -0.15 -4.07
CA VAL A 34 -4.68 -0.51 -4.36
C VAL A 34 -4.56 -2.02 -4.15
N PRO A 35 -3.90 -2.76 -5.05
CA PRO A 35 -3.74 -4.20 -4.91
C PRO A 35 -2.68 -4.51 -3.83
N ALA A 36 -2.74 -5.72 -3.25
CA ALA A 36 -1.98 -6.07 -2.05
C ALA A 36 -0.45 -6.09 -2.26
N GLU A 37 -0.01 -6.24 -3.50
CA GLU A 37 1.40 -6.21 -3.91
C GLU A 37 2.02 -4.82 -3.97
N VAL A 38 1.22 -3.75 -3.95
CA VAL A 38 1.71 -2.38 -3.95
C VAL A 38 1.85 -1.91 -2.51
N GLU A 39 3.08 -1.55 -2.12
CA GLU A 39 3.34 -0.97 -0.82
C GLU A 39 2.85 0.49 -0.79
N LEU A 40 2.24 0.87 0.34
CA LEU A 40 1.66 2.18 0.55
C LEU A 40 2.32 2.88 1.74
N GLY A 41 2.78 4.11 1.50
CA GLY A 41 3.24 5.03 2.54
C GLY A 41 2.43 6.33 2.52
N ILE A 42 2.16 6.90 3.69
CA ILE A 42 1.52 8.22 3.80
C ILE A 42 2.45 9.16 4.55
N ARG A 43 2.62 10.38 4.04
CA ARG A 43 3.32 11.46 4.74
C ARG A 43 2.47 12.71 4.74
N SER A 44 2.32 13.31 5.90
CA SER A 44 1.65 14.60 6.06
C SER A 44 2.68 15.73 6.07
N SER A 45 2.40 16.79 5.32
CA SER A 45 3.04 18.10 5.43
C SER A 45 1.95 19.13 5.70
N GLY A 46 2.30 20.33 6.20
CA GLY A 46 1.34 21.34 6.67
C GLY A 46 0.07 21.44 5.81
N ASP A 47 0.25 21.72 4.52
CA ASP A 47 -0.85 22.06 3.61
C ASP A 47 -1.44 20.85 2.85
N ALA A 48 -0.78 19.70 2.83
CA ALA A 48 -1.23 18.53 2.06
C ALA A 48 -0.73 17.20 2.64
N ASP A 49 -1.50 16.14 2.39
CA ASP A 49 -1.06 14.77 2.64
C ASP A 49 -0.63 14.11 1.34
N TYR A 50 0.35 13.22 1.41
CA TYR A 50 0.92 12.56 0.25
C TYR A 50 0.85 11.05 0.40
N ILE A 51 0.37 10.37 -0.65
CA ILE A 51 0.37 8.92 -0.75
C ILE A 51 1.50 8.50 -1.68
N PHE A 52 2.38 7.64 -1.19
CA PHE A 52 3.44 6.99 -1.94
C PHE A 52 3.01 5.57 -2.25
N LEU A 53 3.02 5.20 -3.52
CA LEU A 53 2.71 3.86 -4.00
C LEU A 53 3.97 3.28 -4.65
N PHE A 54 4.43 2.13 -4.14
CA PHE A 54 5.61 1.43 -4.64
C PHE A 54 5.22 0.09 -5.23
N ASN A 55 5.52 -0.11 -6.50
CA ASN A 55 5.35 -1.41 -7.15
C ASN A 55 6.70 -2.15 -7.19
N TYR A 56 6.97 -3.04 -6.25
CA TYR A 56 8.21 -3.84 -6.26
C TYR A 56 8.18 -5.05 -7.21
N SER A 57 7.13 -5.20 -8.01
CA SER A 57 6.98 -6.30 -8.97
C SER A 57 7.63 -5.99 -10.32
N ALA A 58 8.00 -7.05 -11.04
CA ALA A 58 8.37 -7.01 -12.45
C ALA A 58 7.17 -6.82 -13.39
N LYS A 59 5.95 -6.80 -12.86
CA LYS A 59 4.71 -6.56 -13.60
C LYS A 59 4.13 -5.21 -13.20
N SER A 60 3.39 -4.58 -14.10
CA SER A 60 2.62 -3.41 -13.74
C SER A 60 1.53 -3.73 -12.72
N ALA A 61 1.18 -2.74 -11.91
CA ALA A 61 0.10 -2.83 -10.94
C ALA A 61 -1.02 -1.84 -11.30
N ALA A 62 -2.25 -2.34 -11.40
CA ALA A 62 -3.42 -1.52 -11.64
C ALA A 62 -3.95 -0.95 -10.31
N ILE A 63 -4.21 0.35 -10.27
CA ILE A 63 -4.87 1.04 -9.17
C ILE A 63 -6.14 1.71 -9.67
N ARG A 64 -7.07 2.00 -8.75
CA ARG A 64 -8.27 2.77 -9.04
C ARG A 64 -8.42 3.95 -8.10
N ALA A 65 -8.39 5.15 -8.66
CA ALA A 65 -8.79 6.39 -8.03
C ALA A 65 -10.32 6.48 -7.98
N LYS A 66 -10.87 6.80 -6.81
CA LYS A 66 -12.31 7.04 -6.60
C LYS A 66 -12.70 8.50 -6.82
N LYS A 67 -11.71 9.39 -6.92
CA LYS A 67 -11.84 10.83 -7.13
C LYS A 67 -10.65 11.29 -7.97
N ALA A 68 -10.81 12.39 -8.70
CA ALA A 68 -9.70 13.02 -9.41
C ALA A 68 -8.61 13.47 -8.43
N MET A 69 -7.37 13.02 -8.66
CA MET A 69 -6.22 13.36 -7.82
C MET A 69 -5.00 13.68 -8.68
N LYS A 70 -4.11 14.52 -8.15
CA LYS A 70 -2.91 14.94 -8.86
C LYS A 70 -1.77 13.97 -8.58
N GLU A 71 -1.18 13.45 -9.65
CA GLU A 71 0.05 12.65 -9.61
C GLU A 71 1.25 13.60 -9.77
N LEU A 72 2.18 13.56 -8.81
CA LEU A 72 3.22 14.59 -8.68
C LEU A 72 4.44 14.38 -9.57
N LEU A 73 4.76 13.15 -9.99
CA LEU A 73 5.95 12.89 -10.80
C LEU A 73 5.75 13.30 -12.26
N THR A 74 4.54 13.12 -12.78
CA THR A 74 4.16 13.44 -14.17
C THR A 74 3.29 14.70 -14.27
N GLY A 75 2.71 15.16 -13.16
CA GLY A 75 1.79 16.29 -13.13
C GLY A 75 0.38 15.97 -13.67
N LYS A 76 0.11 14.71 -14.02
CA LYS A 76 -1.17 14.29 -14.59
C LYS A 76 -2.25 14.20 -13.51
N LEU A 77 -3.50 14.45 -13.92
CA LEU A 77 -4.67 14.14 -13.12
C LEU A 77 -5.03 12.67 -13.34
N ILE A 78 -5.15 11.90 -12.26
CA ILE A 78 -5.66 10.52 -12.29
C ILE A 78 -7.12 10.56 -11.89
N ASP A 79 -7.98 10.03 -12.75
CA ASP A 79 -9.41 9.86 -12.48
C ASP A 79 -9.82 8.47 -12.98
N ASN A 80 -10.23 7.59 -12.07
CA ASN A 80 -10.44 6.15 -12.27
C ASN A 80 -9.15 5.32 -12.37
N ASP A 81 -8.95 4.59 -13.46
CA ASP A 81 -7.93 3.56 -13.54
C ASP A 81 -6.56 4.15 -13.92
N ALA A 82 -5.52 3.76 -13.20
CA ALA A 82 -4.14 4.09 -13.50
C ALA A 82 -3.23 2.88 -13.26
N GLU A 83 -2.05 2.93 -13.87
CA GLU A 83 -1.10 1.83 -13.85
C GLU A 83 0.24 2.32 -13.30
N ILE A 84 0.77 1.60 -12.32
CA ILE A 84 2.13 1.79 -11.83
C ILE A 84 3.01 0.82 -12.61
N PRO A 85 4.00 1.29 -13.40
CA PRO A 85 4.90 0.42 -14.15
C PRO A 85 5.66 -0.58 -13.25
N PRO A 86 6.27 -1.63 -13.82
CA PRO A 86 7.20 -2.50 -13.09
C PRO A 86 8.28 -1.69 -12.37
N TYR A 87 8.51 -1.98 -11.09
CA TYR A 87 9.46 -1.23 -10.24
C TYR A 87 9.17 0.28 -10.17
N GLY A 88 7.95 0.68 -10.53
CA GLY A 88 7.52 2.05 -10.61
C GLY A 88 7.10 2.63 -9.26
N VAL A 89 7.09 3.96 -9.21
CA VAL A 89 6.62 4.75 -8.08
C VAL A 89 5.56 5.71 -8.58
N MET A 90 4.53 5.92 -7.78
CA MET A 90 3.51 6.95 -8.01
C MET A 90 3.32 7.75 -6.72
N ILE A 91 3.24 9.07 -6.84
CA ILE A 91 3.03 9.96 -5.69
C ILE A 91 1.78 10.78 -5.93
N ILE A 92 0.82 10.66 -5.02
CA ILE A 92 -0.47 11.33 -5.11
C ILE A 92 -0.57 12.39 -4.03
N GLU A 93 -0.95 13.60 -4.42
CA GLU A 93 -1.26 14.70 -3.51
C GLU A 93 -2.75 14.65 -3.11
N LEU A 94 -3.00 14.64 -1.80
CA LEU A 94 -4.31 14.81 -1.20
C LEU A 94 -4.42 16.25 -0.69
N ASN A 95 -5.26 17.04 -1.35
CA ASN A 95 -5.60 18.36 -0.86
C ASN A 95 -6.53 18.23 0.35
N LYS A 96 -6.25 18.99 1.42
CA LYS A 96 -7.08 19.08 2.63
C LYS A 96 -8.31 19.96 2.42
#